data_AF-A0A103QXZ4-F1
#
_entry.id   AF-A0A103QXZ4-F1
#
_cell.length_a   1.000
_cell.length_b   1.000
_cell.length_c   1.000
_cell.angle_alpha   90.00
_cell.angle_beta   90.00
_cell.angle_gamma   90.00
#
_symmetry.space_group_name_H-M   'P 1'
#
loop_
_entity.id
_entity.type
_entity.pdbx_description
1 polymer ?
#
loop_
_entity_poly.entity_id
_entity_poly.type
_entity_poly.pdbx_seq_one_letter_code
_entity_poly.pdbx_strand_id
1 'polypeptide(L)' 'MTLKIVSLKVDPVMKDQAVVVLSSLGVSFSEFMRMALIHLIERGELPFDRVDSGVRVGRQKIEQSVAN' A
#
# COMPACT_ATOMS: atom_id res chain seq x y z
N MET A 1 19.99 9.95 -3.00
CA MET A 1 18.90 9.09 -2.44
C MET A 1 19.01 7.72 -3.08
N THR A 2 19.01 6.64 -2.29
CA THR A 2 19.03 5.27 -2.81
C THR A 2 17.61 4.86 -3.20
N LEU A 3 17.42 4.46 -4.46
CA LEU A 3 16.14 3.91 -4.91
C LEU A 3 15.91 2.56 -4.23
N LYS A 4 14.86 2.45 -3.41
CA LYS A 4 14.41 1.17 -2.86
C LYS A 4 13.30 0.60 -3.75
N ILE A 5 13.47 -0.65 -4.19
CA ILE A 5 12.52 -1.34 -5.08
C ILE A 5 11.65 -2.25 -4.24
N VAL A 6 10.34 -2.25 -4.52
CA VAL A 6 9.36 -3.17 -3.94
C VAL A 6 8.92 -4.13 -5.04
N SER A 7 9.13 -5.43 -4.84
CA SER A 7 8.70 -6.48 -5.76
C SER A 7 7.48 -7.19 -5.20
N LEU A 8 6.41 -7.25 -5.98
CA LEU A 8 5.14 -7.86 -5.60
C LEU A 8 4.78 -8.95 -6.62
N LYS A 9 4.34 -10.11 -6.12
CA LYS A 9 3.68 -11.12 -6.95
C LYS A 9 2.18 -10.84 -6.93
N VAL A 10 1.62 -10.61 -8.12
CA VAL A 10 0.19 -10.41 -8.34
C VAL A 10 -0.20 -11.27 -9.51
N ASP A 11 -1.43 -11.76 -9.50
CA ASP A 11 -2.01 -12.38 -10.68
C ASP A 11 -1.89 -11.42 -11.90
N PRO A 12 -1.37 -11.89 -13.05
CA PRO A 12 -1.15 -11.03 -14.22
C PRO A 12 -2.45 -10.40 -14.74
N VAL A 13 -3.55 -11.15 -14.75
CA VAL A 13 -4.84 -10.66 -15.27
C VAL A 13 -5.38 -9.55 -14.37
N MET A 14 -5.31 -9.74 -13.05
CA MET A 14 -5.69 -8.69 -12.09
C MET A 14 -4.80 -7.46 -12.22
N LYS A 15 -3.49 -7.64 -12.42
CA LYS A 15 -2.55 -6.52 -12.60
C LYS A 15 -2.89 -5.71 -13.86
N ASP A 16 -3.14 -6.38 -14.98
CA ASP A 16 -3.46 -5.71 -16.24
C ASP A 16 -4.76 -4.92 -16.15
N GLN A 17 -5.79 -5.51 -15.51
CA GLN A 17 -7.06 -4.80 -15.23
C GLN A 17 -6.84 -3.55 -14.36
N ALA A 18 -6.05 -3.67 -13.29
CA ALA A 18 -5.73 -2.54 -12.42
C ALA A 18 -4.98 -1.43 -13.19
N VAL A 19 -4.04 -1.80 -14.06
CA VAL A 19 -3.29 -0.83 -14.89
C VAL A 19 -4.22 -0.08 -15.83
N VAL A 20 -5.18 -0.75 -16.48
CA VAL A 20 -6.16 -0.09 -17.36
C VAL A 20 -6.99 0.94 -16.59
N VAL A 21 -7.53 0.55 -15.43
CA VAL A 21 -8.35 1.44 -14.61
C VAL A 21 -7.53 2.63 -14.11
N LEU A 22 -6.35 2.39 -13.56
CA LEU A 22 -5.48 3.47 -13.06
C LEU A 22 -5.04 4.42 -14.19
N SER A 23 -4.78 3.90 -15.38
CA SER A 23 -4.41 4.72 -16.54
C SER A 23 -5.56 5.63 -16.97
N SER A 24 -6.82 5.19 -16.85
CA SER A 24 -7.99 6.05 -17.10
C SER A 24 -8.10 7.22 -16.12
N LEU A 25 -7.48 7.09 -14.94
CA LEU A 25 -7.38 8.12 -13.92
C LEU A 25 -6.09 8.95 -14.03
N GLY A 26 -5.23 8.66 -15.03
CA GLY A 26 -3.94 9.33 -15.19
C GLY A 26 -2.88 8.92 -14.15
N VAL A 27 -3.09 7.81 -13.44
CA VAL A 27 -2.20 7.34 -12.37
C VAL A 27 -1.48 6.07 -12.82
N SER A 28 -0.17 5.99 -12.57
CA SER A 28 0.58 4.76 -12.84
C SER A 28 0.41 3.74 -11.70
N PHE A 29 0.55 2.45 -12.00
CA PHE A 29 0.53 1.40 -10.96
C PHE A 29 1.56 1.64 -9.84
N SER A 30 2.77 2.06 -10.18
CA SER A 30 3.82 2.36 -9.21
C SER A 30 3.50 3.55 -8.31
N GLU A 31 2.85 4.58 -8.86
CA GLU A 31 2.42 5.76 -8.11
C GLU A 31 1.28 5.42 -7.15
N PHE A 32 0.29 4.66 -7.63
CA PHE A 32 -0.75 4.11 -6.78
C PHE A 32 -0.18 3.30 -5.62
N MET A 33 0.76 2.39 -5.89
CA MET A 33 1.42 1.59 -4.86
C MET A 33 2.18 2.46 -3.85
N ARG A 34 2.85 3.52 -4.31
CA ARG A 34 3.51 4.49 -3.42
C ARG A 34 2.50 5.16 -2.50
N MET A 35 1.38 5.67 -3.03
CA MET A 35 0.34 6.34 -2.25
C MET A 35 -0.31 5.38 -1.23
N ALA A 36 -0.61 4.16 -1.64
CA ALA A 36 -1.20 3.15 -0.77
C ALA A 36 -0.27 2.77 0.40
N LEU A 37 1.04 2.61 0.13
CA LEU A 37 2.04 2.34 1.17
C LEU A 37 2.18 3.50 2.15
N ILE A 38 2.19 4.74 1.66
CA ILE A 38 2.22 5.94 2.51
C ILE A 38 0.97 5.98 3.40
N HIS A 39 -0.21 5.82 2.82
CA HIS A 39 -1.48 5.82 3.55
C HIS A 39 -1.49 4.76 4.67
N LEU A 40 -1.03 3.55 4.37
CA LEU A 40 -0.93 2.48 5.35
C LEU A 40 -0.04 2.85 6.53
N ILE A 41 1.12 3.47 6.28
CA ILE A 41 2.07 3.86 7.33
C ILE A 41 1.52 5.04 8.14
N GLU A 42 0.96 6.04 7.48
CA GLU A 42 0.46 7.26 8.14
C GLU A 42 -0.78 7.00 8.99
N ARG A 43 -1.69 6.14 8.52
CA ARG A 43 -2.97 5.89 9.19
C ARG A 43 -3.00 4.61 10.02
N GLY A 44 -2.03 3.72 9.82
CA GLY A 44 -2.00 2.40 10.48
C GLY A 44 -3.16 1.49 10.06
N GLU A 45 -3.82 1.79 8.94
CA GLU A 45 -5.00 1.09 8.44
C GLU A 45 -4.89 0.88 6.93
N LEU A 46 -5.47 -0.22 6.45
CA LEU A 46 -5.54 -0.49 5.02
C LEU A 46 -6.52 0.51 4.37
N PRO A 47 -6.20 1.02 3.17
CA PRO A 47 -7.05 1.98 2.46
C PRO A 47 -8.34 1.35 1.87
N PHE A 48 -8.61 0.08 2.14
CA PHE A 48 -9.74 -0.67 1.61
C PHE A 48 -10.61 -1.16 2.75
N ASP A 49 -11.93 -1.11 2.56
CA ASP A 49 -12.89 -1.73 3.48
C ASP A 49 -12.55 -3.22 3.64
N ARG A 50 -12.60 -3.72 4.87
CA ARG A 50 -12.18 -5.08 5.21
C ARG A 50 -13.06 -6.12 4.49
N VAL A 51 -12.65 -6.53 3.30
CA VAL A 51 -13.07 -7.81 2.70
C VAL A 51 -12.04 -8.83 3.17
N ASP A 52 -12.35 -9.54 4.26
CA ASP A 52 -11.61 -10.67 4.88
C ASP A 52 -10.29 -11.06 4.19
N SER A 53 -9.28 -10.18 4.21
CA SER A 53 -8.05 -10.41 3.46
C SER A 53 -7.10 -11.35 4.19
N GLY A 54 -7.46 -11.82 5.39
CA GLY A 54 -6.58 -12.57 6.30
C GLY A 54 -5.36 -11.78 6.78
N VAL A 55 -5.10 -10.59 6.23
CA VAL A 55 -3.95 -9.75 6.56
C VAL A 55 -4.28 -8.90 7.78
N ARG A 56 -3.85 -9.35 8.95
CA ARG A 56 -3.84 -8.54 10.17
C ARG A 56 -2.72 -7.51 10.05
N VAL A 57 -3.06 -6.27 9.69
CA VAL A 57 -2.15 -5.13 9.95
C VAL A 57 -2.19 -4.89 11.45
N GLY A 58 -1.17 -5.40 12.15
CA GLY A 58 -1.03 -5.19 13.58
C GLY A 58 -0.84 -3.71 13.87
N ARG A 59 -1.77 -3.10 14.61
CA ARG A 59 -1.51 -1.85 15.34
C ARG A 59 -0.50 -2.17 16.45
N GLN A 60 0.79 -2.26 16.13
CA GLN A 60 1.78 -2.03 17.17
C GLN A 60 1.68 -0.55 17.53
N LYS A 61 1.16 -0.27 18.73
CA LYS A 61 1.37 1.04 19.36
C LYS A 61 2.88 1.24 19.38
N ILE A 62 3.39 2.13 18.53
CA ILE A 62 4.72 2.69 18.72
C ILE A 62 4.54 3.63 19.91
N GLU A 63 4.67 3.08 21.12
CA GLU A 63 4.87 3.90 22.30
C GLU A 63 6.19 4.62 22.08
N GLN A 64 6.10 5.89 21.68
CA GLN A 64 7.23 6.79 21.65
C GLN A 64 7.74 6.92 23.09
N SER A 65 8.70 6.07 23.45
CA SER A 65 9.55 6.26 24.62
C SER A 65 10.48 7.44 24.34
N VAL A 66 9.95 8.66 24.49
CA VAL A 66 10.79 9.85 24.67
C VAL A 66 11.26 9.81 26.12
N ALA A 67 12.41 9.20 26.34
CA ALA A 67 13.14 9.34 27.58
C ALA A 67 13.92 10.68 27.50
N ASN A 68 13.48 11.65 28.30
CA ASN A 68 14.32 12.76 28.77
C ASN A 68 15.19 12.28 29.92
#